data_AF-A0A9D4KJA0-F1
#
_entry.id   AF-A0A9D4KJA0-F1
#
_cell.length_a   1.000
_cell.length_b   1.000
_cell.length_c   1.000
_cell.angle_alpha   90.00
_cell.angle_beta   90.00
_cell.angle_gamma   90.00
#
_symmetry.space_group_name_H-M   'P 1'
#
loop_
_entity.id
_entity.type
_entity.pdbx_description
1 polymer ?
#
loop_
_entity_poly.entity_id
_entity_poly.type
_entity_poly.pdbx_seq_one_letter_code
_entity_poly.pdbx_strand_id
1 'polypeptide(L)' 'MMFILDQCSQLAVPFNGDQTVSSDGLTTVATFRCNVNHTLMGRSTSSCLQNGSWSTPEPHLWYNIHPIKTQLWYTLRSIT' A
#
# COMPACT_ATOMS: atom_id res chain seq x y z
N MET A 1 6.99 10.58 24.87
CA MET A 1 8.09 9.95 24.12
C MET A 1 7.59 8.59 23.67
N MET A 2 7.14 8.49 22.41
CA MET A 2 6.58 7.25 21.85
C MET A 2 7.68 6.57 21.04
N PHE A 3 8.22 5.47 21.55
CA PHE A 3 9.05 4.57 20.77
C PHE A 3 8.10 3.72 19.94
N ILE A 4 8.04 4.00 18.64
CA ILE A 4 7.52 3.02 17.69
C ILE A 4 8.49 1.84 17.78
N LEU A 5 7.98 0.61 17.85
CA LEU A 5 8.82 -0.59 17.77
C LEU A 5 9.34 -0.65 16.32
N ASP A 6 10.41 0.09 16.02
CA ASP A 6 11.09 0.25 14.73
C ASP A 6 11.83 -1.05 14.32
N GLN A 7 11.15 -2.19 14.38
CA GLN A 7 11.68 -3.43 13.81
C GLN A 7 11.75 -3.31 12.29
N CYS A 8 10.78 -2.62 11.67
CA CYS A 8 10.76 -2.39 10.23
C CYS A 8 11.35 -1.04 9.86
N SER A 9 12.13 -1.03 8.79
CA SER A 9 12.59 0.20 8.16
C SER A 9 11.37 1.05 7.74
N GLN A 10 11.51 2.36 7.91
CA GLN A 10 10.52 3.33 7.49
C GLN A 10 10.21 3.12 6.00
N LEU A 11 8.98 2.68 5.70
CA LEU A 11 8.49 2.60 4.33
C LEU A 11 8.48 4.01 3.75
N ALA A 12 9.01 4.15 2.53
CA ALA A 12 8.86 5.37 1.77
C ALA A 12 7.38 5.55 1.44
N VAL A 13 6.89 6.78 1.63
CA VAL A 13 5.53 7.12 1.21
C VAL A 13 5.47 6.93 -0.31
N PRO A 14 4.51 6.15 -0.84
CA PRO A 14 4.47 5.88 -2.27
C PRO A 14 4.14 7.17 -3.04
N PHE A 15 4.81 7.37 -4.17
CA PHE A 15 4.66 8.56 -5.01
C PHE A 15 3.20 8.72 -5.49
N ASN A 16 2.57 9.86 -5.17
CA ASN A 16 1.13 10.13 -5.39
C ASN A 16 0.15 9.28 -4.55
N GLY A 17 0.61 8.74 -3.42
CA GLY A 17 -0.25 8.10 -2.42
C GLY A 17 -0.05 8.68 -1.02
N ASP A 18 -0.88 8.21 -0.11
CA ASP A 18 -0.80 8.47 1.31
C ASP A 18 -0.45 7.18 2.05
N GLN A 19 0.30 7.31 3.13
CA GLN A 19 0.62 6.19 4.00
C GLN A 19 0.24 6.53 5.44
N THR A 20 -0.55 5.67 6.06
CA THR A 20 -0.90 5.74 7.47
C THR A 20 -0.28 4.55 8.18
N VAL A 21 0.58 4.81 9.15
CA VAL A 21 1.18 3.75 9.99
C VAL A 21 0.51 3.78 11.36
N SER A 22 0.02 2.63 11.80
CA SER A 22 -0.55 2.44 13.14
C SER A 22 0.20 1.33 13.87
N SER A 23 0.57 1.54 15.12
CA SER A 23 1.23 0.55 15.96
C SER A 23 0.46 0.36 17.27
N ASP A 24 0.28 -0.89 17.70
CA ASP A 24 -0.36 -1.23 18.98
C ASP A 24 0.65 -1.66 20.07
N GLY A 25 1.96 -1.53 19.78
CA GLY A 25 3.05 -1.92 20.66
C GLY A 25 3.54 -3.36 20.47
N LEU A 26 2.76 -4.21 19.80
CA LEU A 26 3.15 -5.59 19.44
C LEU A 26 3.31 -5.76 17.94
N THR A 27 2.50 -5.05 17.17
CA THR A 27 2.45 -5.08 15.72
C THR A 27 2.42 -3.65 15.17
N THR A 28 3.08 -3.46 14.04
CA THR A 28 3.04 -2.22 13.28
C THR A 28 2.37 -2.51 11.95
N VAL A 29 1.37 -1.73 11.56
CA VAL A 29 0.61 -1.89 10.32
C VAL A 29 0.70 -0.60 9.52
N ALA A 30 1.20 -0.71 8.30
CA ALA A 30 1.16 0.34 7.29
C ALA A 30 -0.07 0.14 6.41
N THR A 31 -0.85 1.20 6.24
CA THR A 31 -2.00 1.28 5.33
C THR A 31 -1.68 2.30 4.25
N PHE A 32 -1.77 1.88 2.99
CA PHE A 32 -1.52 2.69 1.82
C PHE A 32 -2.84 3.13 1.19
N ARG A 33 -2.88 4.39 0.78
CA ARG A 33 -4.03 5.02 0.12
C ARG A 33 -3.58 5.65 -1.19
N CYS A 34 -4.43 5.54 -2.20
CA CYS A 34 -4.25 6.25 -3.47
C CYS A 34 -4.95 7.60 -3.42
N ASN A 35 -4.35 8.60 -4.05
CA ASN A 35 -5.07 9.82 -4.39
C ASN A 35 -6.14 9.58 -5.47
N VAL A 36 -7.06 10.53 -5.61
CA VAL A 36 -8.07 10.54 -6.68
C VAL A 36 -7.39 10.34 -8.04
N ASN A 37 -8.06 9.60 -8.93
CA ASN A 37 -7.53 9.21 -10.25
C ASN A 37 -6.25 8.35 -10.20
N HIS A 38 -6.05 7.57 -9.14
CA HIS A 38 -5.03 6.52 -9.11
C HIS A 38 -5.63 5.19 -8.63
N THR A 39 -5.06 4.08 -9.08
CA THR A 39 -5.44 2.73 -8.63
C THR A 39 -4.26 2.07 -7.92
N LEU A 40 -4.53 1.52 -6.72
CA LEU A 40 -3.56 0.76 -5.92
C LEU A 40 -3.52 -0.67 -6.42
N MET A 41 -2.34 -1.16 -6.77
CA MET A 41 -2.19 -2.58 -7.09
C MET A 41 -1.17 -3.28 -6.22
N GLY A 42 -1.62 -4.42 -5.70
CA GLY A 42 -1.03 -5.08 -4.56
C GLY A 42 -1.93 -4.95 -3.34
N ARG A 43 -1.35 -5.16 -2.16
CA ARG A 43 -2.07 -5.08 -0.89
C ARG A 43 -2.02 -3.64 -0.39
N SER A 44 -3.19 -3.11 -0.01
CA SER A 44 -3.29 -1.78 0.60
C SER A 44 -2.81 -1.74 2.05
N THR A 45 -2.54 -2.90 2.66
CA THR A 45 -2.07 -3.01 4.03
C THR A 45 -0.87 -3.94 4.12
N SER A 46 0.13 -3.54 4.90
CA SER A 46 1.31 -4.35 5.20
C SER A 46 1.60 -4.32 6.70
N SER A 47 1.78 -5.48 7.30
CA SER A 47 2.17 -5.64 8.70
C SER A 47 3.68 -5.82 8.82
N CYS A 48 4.29 -5.21 9.82
CA CYS A 48 5.68 -5.42 10.17
C CYS A 48 5.85 -6.79 10.80
N LEU A 49 6.72 -7.61 10.21
CA LEU A 49 7.06 -8.92 10.74
C LEU A 49 8.20 -8.80 11.75
N GLN A 50 8.33 -9.82 12.61
CA GLN A 50 9.36 -9.86 13.65
C GLN A 50 10.79 -9.93 13.10
N ASN A 51 10.96 -10.25 11.80
CA ASN A 51 12.25 -10.21 11.12
C ASN A 51 12.62 -8.80 10.59
N GLY A 52 11.81 -7.79 10.89
CA GLY A 52 12.00 -6.41 10.43
C GLY A 52 11.64 -6.15 8.97
N SER A 53 10.97 -7.11 8.32
CA SER A 53 10.46 -6.96 6.95
C SER A 53 8.95 -6.76 6.94
N TRP A 54 8.47 -6.10 5.90
CA TRP A 54 7.05 -5.91 5.66
C TRP A 54 6.43 -7.19 5.09
N SER A 55 5.26 -7.58 5.61
CA SER A 55 4.54 -8.79 5.20
C SER A 55 4.16 -8.80 3.72
N THR A 56 3.99 -7.62 3.14
CA THR A 56 3.76 -7.43 1.71
C THR A 56 4.65 -6.33 1.15
N PRO A 57 5.07 -6.46 -0.12
CA PRO A 57 5.84 -5.44 -0.81
C PRO A 57 5.06 -4.14 -0.96
N GLU A 58 5.78 -3.06 -1.24
CA GLU A 58 5.20 -1.75 -1.53
C GLU A 58 4.22 -1.85 -2.73
N PRO A 59 3.00 -1.32 -2.60
CA PRO A 59 2.04 -1.38 -3.68
C PRO A 59 2.42 -0.39 -4.80
N HIS A 60 2.19 -0.79 -6.05
CA HIS A 60 2.38 0.12 -7.17
C HIS A 60 1.15 1.01 -7.34
N LEU A 61 1.40 2.30 -7.53
CA LEU A 61 0.40 3.31 -7.84
C LEU A 61 0.41 3.62 -9.34
N TRP A 62 -0.75 3.57 -9.96
CA TRP A 62 -0.90 3.86 -11.38
C TRP A 62 -1.86 5.01 -11.57
N TYR A 63 -1.51 5.95 -12.44
CA TYR A 63 -2.41 7.04 -12.81
C TYR A 63 -3.56 6.50 -13.67
N ASN A 64 -4.79 6.87 -13.32
CA ASN A 64 -6.01 6.57 -14.07
C ASN A 64 -6.11 7.56 -15.22
N ILE A 65 -5.16 7.47 -16.15
CA ILE A 65 -5.13 8.26 -17.38
C ILE A 65 -6.15 7.58 -18.29
N HIS A 66 -7.33 8.17 -18.36
CA HIS A 66 -8.44 7.84 -19.26
C HIS A 66 -9.45 6.79 -18.78
N PRO A 67 -10.74 6.94 -19.17
CA PRO A 67 -11.81 5.95 -19.00
C PRO A 67 -11.57 4.61 -19.74
N ILE A 68 -10.41 4.43 -20.37
CA ILE A 68 -10.08 3.27 -21.22
C ILE A 68 -9.26 2.23 -20.44
N LYS A 69 -8.40 2.65 -19.49
CA LYS A 69 -7.66 1.71 -18.63
C LYS A 69 -8.59 1.03 -17.63
N THR A 70 -9.57 1.76 -17.08
CA THR A 70 -10.64 1.19 -16.25
C THR A 70 -11.37 0.09 -16.99
N GLN A 71 -11.89 0.36 -18.18
CA GLN A 71 -12.61 -0.65 -18.97
C GLN A 71 -11.75 -1.90 -19.22
N LEU A 72 -10.49 -1.74 -19.65
CA LEU A 72 -9.63 -2.86 -20.02
C LEU A 72 -9.21 -3.74 -18.83
N TRP A 73 -8.93 -3.17 -17.66
CA TRP A 73 -8.58 -3.98 -16.49
C TRP A 73 -9.80 -4.71 -15.89
N TYR A 74 -10.98 -4.08 -15.88
CA TYR A 74 -12.24 -4.71 -15.44
C TYR A 74 -12.69 -5.80 -16.44
N THR A 75 -12.57 -5.58 -17.75
CA THR A 75 -12.99 -6.56 -18.77
C THR A 75 -12.05 -7.76 -18.88
N LEU A 76 -10.73 -7.59 -18.70
CA LEU A 76 -9.79 -8.71 -18.76
C LEU A 76 -9.86 -9.63 -17.53
N ARG A 77 -10.26 -9.12 -16.35
CA ARG A 77 -10.56 -9.95 -15.17
C ARG A 77 -11.94 -10.61 -15.19
N SER A 78 -12.80 -10.26 -16.14
CA SER A 78 -14.14 -10.85 -16.29
C SER A 78 -14.20 -11.96 -17.36
N ILE A 79 -13.07 -12.27 -18.02
CA ILE A 79 -12.96 -13.27 -19.10
C ILE A 79 -12.09 -14.48 -18.66
N THR A 80 -11.81 -14.64 -17.37
CA THR A 80 -11.25 -15.89 -16.81
C THR A 80 -12.09 -16.36 -15.64
#